data_AF-A0A0A6X2F4-F1
#
_entry.id   AF-A0A0A6X2F4-F1
#
_cell.length_a   1.000
_cell.length_b   1.000
_cell.length_c   1.000
_cell.angle_alpha   90.00
_cell.angle_beta   90.00
_cell.angle_gamma   90.00
#
_symmetry.space_group_name_H-M   'P 1'
#
loop_
_entity.id
_entity.type
_entity.pdbx_description
1 polymer ?
#
loop_
_entity_poly.entity_id
_entity_poly.type
_entity_poly.pdbx_seq_one_letter_code
_entity_poly.pdbx_strand_id
1 'polypeptide(L)'
;MPGLRADFYRRADGERIASVGRYSYRGRPVLMAWGYVDETHCSRHAVNDPVRGWQAPVDGCPGVRFDDGFAVRLPEGDWLRVGA
;
A
#
# COMPACT_ATOMS: atom_id res chain seq x y z
N MET A 1 13.76 3.92 -4.39
CA MET A 1 13.62 5.03 -3.41
C MET A 1 14.33 4.66 -2.12
N PRO A 2 15.36 5.41 -1.69
CA PRO A 2 15.97 5.23 -0.38
C PRO A 2 14.94 5.31 0.74
N GLY A 3 15.01 4.38 1.70
CA GLY A 3 14.08 4.32 2.83
C GLY A 3 12.75 3.62 2.54
N LEU A 4 12.37 3.38 1.27
CA LEU A 4 11.19 2.57 0.93
C LEU A 4 11.56 1.08 0.96
N ARG A 5 10.79 0.30 1.71
CA ARG A 5 10.87 -1.17 1.76
C ARG A 5 9.50 -1.76 1.47
N ALA A 6 9.47 -2.85 0.71
CA ALA A 6 8.28 -3.66 0.46
C ALA A 6 8.54 -5.10 0.89
N ASP A 7 7.64 -5.65 1.70
CA ASP A 7 7.62 -7.06 2.09
C ASP A 7 6.39 -7.72 1.42
N PHE A 8 6.60 -8.85 0.75
CA PHE A 8 5.54 -9.55 0.02
C PHE A 8 5.22 -10.87 0.71
N TYR A 9 3.92 -11.11 0.91
CA TYR A 9 3.40 -12.33 1.52
C TYR A 9 2.40 -12.97 0.58
N ARG A 10 2.35 -14.30 0.60
CA ARG A 10 1.42 -15.10 -0.22
C ARG A 10 0.83 -16.21 0.62
N ARG A 11 -0.40 -16.59 0.30
CA ARG A 11 -1.06 -17.80 0.84
C ARG A 11 -1.99 -18.39 -0.19
N ALA A 12 -2.21 -19.70 -0.12
CA ALA A 12 -3.31 -20.33 -0.86
C ALA A 12 -4.66 -19.79 -0.35
N ASP A 13 -5.61 -19.59 -1.26
CA ASP A 13 -6.97 -19.14 -1.01
C ASP A 13 -7.91 -19.84 -2.00
N GLY A 14 -8.34 -21.05 -1.63
CA GLY A 14 -9.03 -21.96 -2.53
C GLY A 14 -8.14 -22.37 -3.71
N GLU A 15 -8.64 -22.16 -4.92
CA GLU A 15 -7.90 -22.44 -6.17
C GLU A 15 -6.95 -21.31 -6.58
N ARG A 16 -6.93 -20.20 -5.83
CA ARG A 16 -6.12 -19.01 -6.13
C ARG A 16 -5.04 -18.82 -5.07
N ILE A 17 -4.09 -17.92 -5.36
CA ILE A 17 -3.07 -17.51 -4.39
C ILE A 17 -3.28 -16.04 -4.08
N ALA A 18 -3.72 -15.76 -2.85
CA ALA A 18 -3.79 -14.41 -2.32
C ALA A 18 -2.37 -13.88 -2.08
N SER A 19 -2.13 -12.63 -2.46
CA SER A 19 -0.86 -11.93 -2.30
C SER A 19 -1.06 -10.55 -1.71
N VAL A 20 -0.18 -10.13 -0.80
CA VAL A 20 -0.16 -8.78 -0.23
C VAL A 20 1.25 -8.23 -0.24
N GLY A 21 1.41 -6.99 -0.71
CA GLY A 21 2.59 -6.17 -0.50
C GLY A 21 2.38 -5.23 0.67
N ARG A 22 3.23 -5.29 1.69
CA ARG A 22 3.29 -4.33 2.79
C ARG A 22 4.45 -3.38 2.57
N TYR A 23 4.15 -2.09 2.47
CA TYR A 23 5.14 -1.07 2.20
C TYR A 23 5.41 -0.27 3.47
N SER A 24 6.67 0.05 3.68
CA SER A 24 7.15 0.92 4.75
C SER A 24 8.13 1.94 4.22
N TYR A 25 8.12 3.14 4.80
CA TYR A 25 9.07 4.20 4.48
C TYR A 25 9.77 4.64 5.76
N ARG A 26 11.11 4.56 5.77
CA ARG A 26 11.97 4.84 6.94
C ARG A 26 11.49 4.07 8.19
N GLY A 27 11.13 2.80 8.01
CA GLY A 27 10.66 1.91 9.08
C GLY A 27 9.20 2.07 9.49
N ARG A 28 8.47 3.05 8.95
CA ARG A 28 7.05 3.29 9.26
C ARG A 28 6.16 2.64 8.20
N PRO A 29 5.13 1.85 8.56
CA PRO A 29 4.16 1.34 7.59
C PRO A 29 3.45 2.50 6.89
N VAL A 30 3.23 2.37 5.58
CA VAL A 30 2.62 3.45 4.77
C VAL A 30 1.42 2.97 3.98
N LEU A 31 1.48 1.79 3.38
CA LEU A 31 0.34 1.21 2.68
C LEU A 31 0.46 -0.31 2.61
N MET A 32 -0.66 -0.97 2.40
CA MET A 32 -0.75 -2.35 1.96
C MET A 32 -1.58 -2.40 0.69
N ALA A 33 -1.19 -3.26 -0.25
CA ALA A 33 -1.97 -3.56 -1.44
C ALA A 33 -2.04 -5.06 -1.63
N TRP A 34 -3.22 -5.60 -1.93
CA TRP A 34 -3.44 -7.02 -2.05
C TRP A 34 -4.41 -7.35 -3.19
N GLY A 35 -4.37 -8.62 -3.56
CA GLY A 35 -5.20 -9.23 -4.57
C GLY A 35 -4.77 -10.66 -4.75
N TYR A 36 -4.93 -11.18 -5.95
CA TYR A 36 -4.46 -12.52 -6.30
C TYR A 36 -3.28 -12.45 -7.28
N VAL A 37 -2.41 -13.45 -7.24
CA VAL A 37 -1.20 -13.48 -8.09
C VAL A 37 -1.49 -13.56 -9.59
N ASP A 38 -2.68 -14.02 -9.96
CA ASP A 38 -3.18 -14.13 -11.33
C ASP A 38 -3.83 -12.82 -11.82
N GLU A 39 -3.91 -11.79 -10.98
CA GLU A 39 -4.41 -10.47 -11.35
C GLU A 39 -3.28 -9.54 -11.80
N THR A 40 -3.50 -8.82 -12.90
CA THR A 40 -2.55 -7.81 -13.41
C THR A 40 -2.35 -6.64 -12.43
N HIS A 41 -3.37 -6.34 -11.63
CA HIS A 41 -3.42 -5.20 -10.73
C HIS A 41 -3.87 -5.62 -9.33
N CYS A 42 -3.51 -4.82 -8.32
CA CYS A 42 -4.02 -5.02 -6.98
C CYS A 42 -5.54 -4.83 -7.00
N SER A 43 -6.30 -5.76 -6.43
CA SER A 43 -7.74 -5.60 -6.32
C SER A 43 -8.13 -4.64 -5.19
N ARG A 44 -7.32 -4.53 -4.12
CA ARG A 44 -7.57 -3.60 -3.01
C ARG A 44 -6.28 -3.05 -2.41
N HIS A 45 -6.39 -1.92 -1.71
CA HIS A 45 -5.32 -1.35 -0.90
C HIS A 45 -5.86 -0.65 0.36
N ALA A 46 -4.96 -0.37 1.31
CA ALA A 46 -5.22 0.45 2.49
C ALA A 46 -3.99 1.31 2.79
N VAL A 47 -4.19 2.53 3.27
CA VAL A 47 -3.13 3.48 3.60
C VAL A 47 -3.05 3.64 5.11
N ASN A 48 -1.84 3.73 5.66
CA ASN A 48 -1.60 4.03 7.06
C ASN A 48 -1.34 5.53 7.21
N ASP A 49 -2.32 6.23 7.77
CA ASP A 49 -2.15 7.61 8.22
C ASP A 49 -1.41 7.60 9.58
N PRO A 50 -0.38 8.43 9.77
CA PRO A 50 0.42 8.43 11.00
C PRO A 50 -0.34 8.89 12.25
N VAL A 51 -1.47 9.60 12.09
CA VAL A 51 -2.31 10.13 13.16
C VAL A 51 -3.56 9.26 13.33
N ARG A 52 -4.21 8.90 12.22
CA ARG A 52 -5.50 8.19 12.20
C ARG A 52 -5.36 6.67 12.09
N GLY A 53 -4.16 6.17 11.83
CA GLY A 53 -3.89 4.74 11.64
C GLY A 53 -4.32 4.22 10.26
N TRP A 54 -4.57 2.92 10.18
CA TRP A 54 -5.00 2.27 8.94
C TRP A 54 -6.39 2.75 8.53
N GLN A 55 -6.48 3.27 7.32
CA GLN A 55 -7.74 3.63 6.69
C GLN A 55 -8.47 2.37 6.21
N ALA A 56 -9.77 2.50 5.94
CA ALA A 56 -10.56 1.43 5.36
C ALA A 56 -9.97 0.98 4.00
N PRO A 57 -10.10 -0.31 3.65
CA PRO A 57 -9.75 -0.79 2.32
C PRO A 57 -10.49 -0.07 1.20
N VAL A 58 -9.77 0.23 0.11
CA VAL A 58 -10.29 0.83 -1.12
C VAL A 58 -9.97 -0.10 -2.29
N ASP A 59 -10.87 -0.16 -3.26
CA ASP A 59 -10.68 -0.95 -4.47
C ASP A 59 -9.59 -0.36 -5.38
N GLY A 60 -8.89 -1.25 -6.07
CA GLY A 60 -7.83 -0.93 -7.02
C GLY A 60 -6.46 -0.69 -6.38
N CYS A 61 -5.52 -0.26 -7.23
CA CYS A 61 -4.15 0.03 -6.86
C CYS A 61 -4.04 1.35 -6.08
N PRO A 62 -3.07 1.47 -5.16
CA PRO A 62 -2.80 2.71 -4.45
C PRO A 62 -2.27 3.79 -5.41
N GLY A 63 -2.69 5.03 -5.20
CA GLY A 63 -2.05 6.18 -5.83
C GLY A 63 -0.76 6.53 -5.09
N VAL A 64 0.38 6.52 -5.78
CA VAL A 64 1.69 6.89 -5.22
C VAL A 64 2.38 7.94 -6.08
N ARG A 65 3.13 8.85 -5.44
CA ARG A 65 3.98 9.86 -6.11
C ARG A 65 5.33 9.95 -5.43
N PHE A 66 6.33 10.40 -6.19
CA PHE A 66 7.73 10.47 -5.78
C PHE A 66 8.33 11.88 -5.86
N ASP A 67 7.49 12.92 -5.72
CA ASP A 67 7.89 14.32 -5.88
C ASP A 67 8.36 14.88 -4.53
N ASP A 68 9.68 15.04 -4.36
CA ASP A 68 10.35 15.43 -3.10
C ASP A 68 10.14 14.45 -1.93
N GLY A 69 10.05 13.14 -2.22
CA GLY A 69 9.91 12.11 -1.20
C GLY A 69 9.00 10.97 -1.63
N PHE A 70 8.23 10.43 -0.70
CA PHE A 70 7.22 9.40 -0.97
C PHE A 70 5.85 9.92 -0.52
N ALA A 71 4.88 9.98 -1.41
CA ALA A 71 3.51 10.37 -1.08
C ALA A 71 2.52 9.29 -1.50
N VAL A 72 1.51 9.06 -0.66
CA VAL A 72 0.43 8.10 -0.91
C VAL A 72 -0.89 8.85 -0.90
N ARG A 73 -1.77 8.51 -1.84
CA ARG A 73 -3.11 9.11 -1.91
C ARG A 73 -4.02 8.44 -0.88
N LEU A 74 -4.62 9.25 -0.01
CA LEU A 74 -5.64 8.81 0.93
C LEU A 74 -6.96 8.53 0.21
N PRO A 75 -7.85 7.69 0.77
CA PRO A 75 -9.19 7.44 0.21
C PRO A 75 -10.00 8.72 -0.06
N GLU A 76 -9.83 9.73 0.79
CA GLU A 76 -10.51 11.03 0.69
C GLU A 76 -9.96 11.91 -0.45
N GLY A 77 -8.86 11.50 -1.08
CA GLY A 77 -8.26 12.12 -2.26
C GLY A 77 -7.03 12.96 -2.00
N ASP A 78 -6.75 13.29 -0.73
CA ASP A 78 -5.57 14.03 -0.28
C ASP A 78 -4.27 13.21 -0.44
N TRP A 79 -3.14 13.91 -0.55
CA TRP A 79 -1.81 13.28 -0.61
C TRP A 79 -1.11 13.32 0.75
N LEU A 80 -0.92 12.16 1.36
CA LEU A 80 -0.11 12.01 2.56
C LEU A 80 1.36 11.94 2.16
N ARG A 81 2.13 12.99 2.49
CA ARG A 81 3.59 12.98 2.34
C ARG A 81 4.23 12.21 3.49
N VAL A 82 5.03 11.22 3.15
CA VAL A 82 5.77 10.40 4.10
C VAL A 82 7.23 10.81 4.07
N GLY A 83 7.74 11.39 5.16
CA GLY A 83 9.15 11.75 5.31
C GLY A 83 9.49 13.23 5.49
N ALA A 84 8.49 14.10 5.64
CA ALA A 84 8.69 15.44 6.21
C ALA A 84 9.05 15.33 7.69
#